data_AF-A0A843LU06-F1
#
_entry.id   AF-A0A843LU06-F1
#
_cell.length_a   1.000
_cell.length_b   1.000
_cell.length_c   1.000
_cell.angle_alpha   90.00
_cell.angle_beta   90.00
_cell.angle_gamma   90.00
#
_symmetry.space_group_name_H-M   'P 1'
#
loop_
_entity.id
_entity.type
_entity.pdbx_description
1 polymer ?
#
loop_
_entity_poly.entity_id
_entity_poly.type
_entity_poly.pdbx_seq_one_letter_code
_entity_poly.pdbx_strand_id
1 'polypeptide(L)' 'MGVKLKDIIRPEQIDFKDLKGRAISIDAFNTLYQFLSTIRQRDGSPL' A
#
# COMPACT_ATOMS: atom_id res chain seq x y z
N MET A 1 10.39 1.45 2.50
CA MET A 1 10.95 2.01 3.75
C MET A 1 9.83 2.22 4.75
N GLY A 2 10.14 2.21 6.05
CA GLY A 2 9.16 2.35 7.13
C GLY A 2 9.71 1.83 8.46
N VAL A 3 8.97 2.04 9.54
CA VAL A 3 9.35 1.54 10.87
C VAL A 3 9.11 0.03 10.92
N LYS A 4 10.08 -0.74 11.41
CA LYS A 4 10.04 -2.21 11.47
C LYS A 4 9.22 -2.72 12.65
N LEU A 5 7.91 -2.53 12.61
CA LEU A 5 6.99 -2.93 13.67
C LEU A 5 6.38 -4.34 13.48
N LYS A 6 6.63 -4.98 12.32
CA LYS A 6 5.96 -6.23 11.91
C LYS A 6 6.04 -7.35 12.95
N ASP A 7 7.14 -7.44 13.69
CA ASP A 7 7.37 -8.53 14.65
C ASP A 7 6.63 -8.31 15.99
N ILE A 8 6.09 -7.11 16.23
CA ILE A 8 5.44 -6.72 17.48
C ILE A 8 3.98 -6.27 17.31
N ILE A 9 3.46 -6.22 16.07
CA ILE A 9 2.06 -5.90 15.77
C ILE A 9 1.36 -7.06 15.06
N ARG A 10 0.06 -7.21 15.28
CA ARG A 10 -0.78 -8.19 14.59
C ARG A 10 -1.89 -7.47 13.83
N PRO A 11 -1.78 -7.30 12.49
CA PRO A 11 -2.86 -6.70 11.71
C PRO A 11 -4.05 -7.66 11.63
N GLU A 12 -5.27 -7.10 11.61
CA GLU A 12 -6.48 -7.84 11.30
C GLU A 12 -6.62 -7.99 9.78
N GLN A 13 -6.90 -9.21 9.32
CA GLN A 13 -7.19 -9.44 7.91
C GLN A 13 -8.64 -9.05 7.62
N ILE A 14 -8.85 -8.18 6.64
CA ILE A 14 -10.16 -7.65 6.25
C ILE A 14 -10.38 -7.80 4.74
N ASP A 15 -11.64 -7.80 4.32
CA ASP A 15 -12.07 -7.73 2.92
C ASP A 15 -12.46 -6.29 2.53
N PHE A 16 -12.51 -5.99 1.23
CA PHE A 16 -12.98 -4.68 0.74
C PHE A 16 -14.39 -4.31 1.20
N LYS A 17 -15.25 -5.31 1.44
CA LYS A 17 -16.63 -5.09 1.94
C LYS A 17 -16.64 -4.44 3.32
N ASP A 18 -15.61 -4.69 4.14
CA ASP A 18 -15.50 -4.17 5.52
C ASP A 18 -15.14 -2.68 5.52
N LEU A 19 -14.62 -2.18 4.39
CA LEU A 19 -14.32 -0.77 4.15
C LEU A 19 -15.50 0.01 3.56
N LYS A 20 -16.62 -0.65 3.22
CA LYS A 20 -17.76 0.01 2.58
C LYS A 20 -18.31 1.14 3.45
N GLY A 21 -18.48 2.31 2.86
CA GLY A 21 -19.02 3.50 3.54
C GLY A 21 -18.02 4.22 4.46
N ARG A 22 -16.77 3.74 4.55
CA ARG A 22 -15.72 4.41 5.31
C ARG A 22 -15.00 5.44 4.44
N ALA A 23 -14.78 6.64 4.98
CA ALA A 23 -13.80 7.56 4.44
C ALA A 23 -12.40 7.12 4.90
N ILE A 24 -11.46 7.01 3.96
CA ILE A 24 -10.09 6.57 4.22
C ILE A 24 -9.15 7.64 3.65
N SER A 25 -8.27 8.17 4.49
CA SER A 25 -7.19 9.05 4.03
C SER A 25 -6.01 8.22 3.55
N ILE A 26 -5.57 8.48 2.32
CA ILE A 26 -4.45 7.81 1.69
C ILE A 26 -3.29 8.80 1.59
N ASP A 27 -2.10 8.40 2.02
CA ASP A 27 -0.88 9.21 1.87
C ASP A 27 -0.48 9.28 0.38
N ALA A 28 -0.50 10.49 -0.18
CA ALA A 28 -0.22 10.71 -1.59
C ALA A 28 1.24 10.38 -1.97
N PHE A 29 2.22 10.80 -1.17
CA PHE A 29 3.63 10.59 -1.49
C PHE A 29 4.00 9.11 -1.44
N ASN A 30 3.57 8.40 -0.39
CA ASN A 30 3.80 6.96 -0.30
C ASN A 30 3.08 6.21 -1.42
N THR A 31 1.85 6.61 -1.77
CA THR A 31 1.09 5.98 -2.87
C THR A 31 1.75 6.16 -4.22
N LEU A 32 2.21 7.38 -4.54
CA LEU A 32 2.96 7.64 -5.76
C LEU A 32 4.26 6.83 -5.82
N TYR A 33 4.98 6.71 -4.70
CA TYR A 33 6.15 5.84 -4.61
C TYR A 33 5.77 4.37 -4.87
N GLN A 34 4.67 3.87 -4.31
CA GLN A 34 4.19 2.51 -4.58
C GLN A 34 3.90 2.32 -6.08
N PHE A 35 3.24 3.27 -6.74
CA PHE A 35 3.01 3.20 -8.19
C PHE A 35 4.32 3.09 -8.98
N LEU A 36 5.30 3.96 -8.73
CA LEU A 36 6.59 3.94 -9.44
C LEU A 36 7.42 2.67 -9.17
N SER A 37 7.22 2.05 -8.02
CA SER A 37 7.94 0.83 -7.63
C SER A 37 7.29 -0.45 -8.16
N THR A 38 5.98 -0.46 -8.37
CA THR A 38 5.21 -1.68 -8.72
C THR A 38 4.68 -1.70 -10.15
N ILE A 39 4.29 -0.55 -10.71
CA ILE A 39 3.76 -0.44 -12.07
C ILE A 39 4.96 -0.27 -13.02
N ARG A 40 5.38 -1.37 -13.64
CA ARG A 40 6.58 -1.44 -14.51
C ARG A 40 6.33 -2.31 -15.72
N GLN A 41 7.13 -2.10 -16.77
CA GLN A 41 7.18 -3.03 -17.89
C GLN A 41 7.74 -4.39 -17.47
N ARG A 42 7.60 -5.38 -18.35
CA ARG A 42 8.11 -6.75 -18.12
C ARG A 42 9.61 -6.79 -17.84
N ASP A 43 10.38 -5.89 -18.44
CA ASP A 43 11.83 -5.77 -18.23
C ASP A 43 12.19 -4.94 -16.99
N GLY A 44 11.19 -4.42 -16.27
CA GLY A 44 11.36 -3.59 -15.10
C GLY A 44 11.65 -2.11 -15.39
N SER A 45 11.66 -1.68 -16.65
CA SER A 45 11.72 -0.24 -16.97
C SER A 45 10.45 0.49 -16.45
N PRO A 46 10.58 1.76 -16.03
CA PRO A 46 9.43 2.54 -15.59
C PRO A 46 8.58 2.95 -16.81
N LEU A 47 7.27 2.69 -16.71
CA LEU A 47 6.23 2.96 -17.73
C LEU A 47 6.39 2.17 -19.03
#